data_AF-A0A0K1W2W0-F1
#
_entry.id   AF-A0A0K1W2W0-F1
#
_cell.length_a   1.000
_cell.length_b   1.000
_cell.length_c   1.000
_cell.angle_alpha   90.00
_cell.angle_beta   90.00
_cell.angle_gamma   90.00
#
_symmetry.space_group_name_H-M   'P 1'
#
loop_
_entity.id
_entity.type
_entity.pdbx_description
1 polymer ?
#
loop_
_entity_poly.entity_id
_entity_poly.type
_entity_poly.pdbx_seq_one_letter_code
_entity_poly.pdbx_strand_id
1 'polypeptide(L)'
;MSLDKNNAVEVSNGDFELINKLLSEGKTVLASVEYGKKVEESLKRGKMSDDFANIELKEKKDNCGKCGCGKTANTLVYLWR
;
A
#
# COMPACT_ATOMS: atom_id res chain seq x y z
N MET A 1 8.56 12.04 3.42
CA MET A 1 9.42 12.11 2.23
C MET A 1 8.55 12.14 0.98
N SER A 2 9.13 12.49 -0.18
CA SER A 2 8.43 12.43 -1.47
C SER A 2 8.26 10.97 -1.92
N LEU A 3 7.28 10.70 -2.78
CA LEU A 3 7.07 9.37 -3.35
C LEU A 3 8.26 8.99 -4.25
N ASP A 4 9.15 8.14 -3.77
CA ASP A 4 10.28 7.62 -4.55
C ASP A 4 9.89 6.32 -5.25
N LYS A 5 9.42 6.44 -6.49
CA LYS A 5 9.01 5.29 -7.33
C LYS A 5 10.18 4.36 -7.68
N ASN A 6 11.42 4.86 -7.71
CA ASN A 6 12.62 4.05 -7.97
C ASN A 6 12.98 3.13 -6.79
N ASN A 7 12.55 3.47 -5.57
CA ASN A 7 12.82 2.69 -4.37
C ASN A 7 11.56 1.93 -3.90
N ALA A 8 10.62 1.70 -4.83
CA ALA A 8 9.36 1.03 -4.55
C ALA A 8 9.54 -0.49 -4.51
N VAL A 9 9.26 -1.09 -3.36
CA VAL A 9 9.30 -2.55 -3.17
C VAL A 9 7.89 -3.10 -3.22
N GLU A 10 7.63 -4.04 -4.14
CA GLU A 10 6.32 -4.66 -4.25
C GLU A 10 6.11 -5.74 -3.19
N VAL A 11 4.98 -5.63 -2.48
CA VAL A 11 4.55 -6.56 -1.44
C VAL A 11 3.14 -7.04 -1.77
N SER A 12 3.07 -8.17 -2.45
CA SER A 12 1.84 -8.82 -2.91
C SER A 12 1.33 -9.91 -1.96
N ASN A 13 2.05 -10.14 -0.86
CA ASN A 13 1.80 -11.23 0.09
C ASN A 13 1.05 -10.77 1.37
N GLY A 14 0.78 -9.47 1.50
CA GLY A 14 0.09 -8.91 2.66
C GLY A 14 0.94 -8.83 3.93
N ASP A 15 2.26 -8.99 3.81
CA ASP A 15 3.23 -8.92 4.91
C ASP A 15 3.33 -7.51 5.50
N PHE A 16 2.50 -7.22 6.50
CA PHE A 16 2.45 -5.91 7.16
C PHE A 16 3.77 -5.55 7.86
N GLU A 17 4.45 -6.52 8.47
CA GLU A 17 5.76 -6.30 9.11
C GLU A 17 6.81 -5.83 8.10
N LEU A 18 6.83 -6.45 6.91
CA LEU A 18 7.73 -6.06 5.84
C LEU A 18 7.42 -4.65 5.34
N ILE A 19 6.13 -4.33 5.15
CA ILE A 19 5.67 -2.99 4.78
C ILE A 19 6.14 -1.96 5.81
N ASN A 20 5.89 -2.19 7.10
CA ASN A 20 6.28 -1.25 8.17
C ASN A 20 7.80 -1.07 8.27
N LYS A 21 8.57 -2.14 8.07
CA LYS A 21 10.03 -2.10 8.05
C LYS A 21 10.55 -1.27 6.87
N LEU A 22 10.04 -1.51 5.67
CA LEU A 22 10.40 -0.77 4.46
C LEU A 22 10.04 0.73 4.58
N LEU A 23 8.84 1.03 5.10
CA LEU A 23 8.42 2.41 5.38
C LEU A 23 9.32 3.08 6.42
N SER A 24 9.77 2.34 7.45
CA SER A 24 10.71 2.86 8.46
C SER A 24 12.13 3.04 7.91
N GLU A 25 12.53 2.25 6.91
CA GLU A 25 13.76 2.47 6.13
C GLU A 25 13.67 3.68 5.18
N GLY A 26 12.49 4.32 5.07
CA GLY A 26 12.26 5.42 4.13
C GLY A 26 12.06 4.95 2.69
N LYS A 27 11.74 3.68 2.47
CA LYS A 27 11.42 3.12 1.16
C LYS A 27 9.94 3.29 0.83
N THR A 28 9.65 3.31 -0.45
CA THR A 28 8.28 3.26 -0.96
C THR A 28 7.86 1.79 -1.02
N VAL A 29 6.62 1.49 -0.67
CA VAL A 29 6.10 0.13 -0.69
C VAL A 29 4.90 0.07 -1.61
N LEU A 30 4.88 -0.93 -2.47
CA LEU A 30 3.83 -1.15 -3.45
C LEU A 30 2.98 -2.32 -2.96
N ALA A 31 1.94 -2.01 -2.17
CA ALA A 31 1.13 -3.00 -1.51
C ALA A 31 -0.07 -3.39 -2.39
N SER A 32 -0.29 -4.70 -2.52
CA SER A 32 -1.50 -5.23 -3.13
C SER A 32 -2.58 -5.35 -2.06
N VAL A 33 -3.64 -4.54 -2.16
CA VAL A 33 -4.73 -4.49 -1.19
C VAL A 33 -6.09 -4.72 -1.84
N GLU A 34 -7.06 -5.16 -1.04
CA GLU A 34 -8.46 -5.14 -1.46
C GLU A 34 -8.97 -3.69 -1.51
N TYR A 35 -9.59 -3.30 -2.61
CA TYR A 35 -10.31 -2.03 -2.72
C TYR A 35 -11.60 -2.08 -1.89
N GLY A 36 -11.46 -1.87 -0.59
CA GLY A 36 -12.57 -1.70 0.35
C GLY A 36 -12.85 -0.23 0.68
N LYS A 37 -13.97 0.04 1.36
CA LYS A 37 -14.35 1.41 1.79
C LYS A 37 -13.24 2.13 2.57
N LYS A 38 -12.54 1.43 3.47
CA LYS A 38 -11.44 2.00 4.28
C LYS A 38 -10.23 2.43 3.42
N VAL A 39 -9.91 1.62 2.40
CA VAL A 39 -8.81 1.93 1.47
C VAL A 39 -9.21 3.09 0.57
N GLU A 40 -10.45 3.13 0.10
CA GLU A 40 -10.97 4.26 -0.67
C GLU A 40 -10.93 5.58 0.10
N GLU A 41 -11.36 5.59 1.38
CA GLU A 41 -11.27 6.80 2.20
C GLU A 41 -9.82 7.24 2.43
N SER A 42 -8.92 6.29 2.66
CA SER A 42 -7.49 6.57 2.83
C SER A 42 -6.88 7.13 1.55
N LEU A 43 -7.23 6.57 0.39
CA LEU A 43 -6.84 7.03 -0.94
C LEU A 43 -7.36 8.44 -1.24
N LYS A 44 -8.62 8.73 -0.89
CA LYS A 44 -9.18 10.09 -1.02
C LYS A 44 -8.46 11.10 -0.15
N ARG A 45 -8.04 10.69 1.05
CA ARG A 45 -7.23 11.53 1.95
C ARG A 45 -5.77 11.64 1.52
N GLY A 46 -5.27 10.73 0.68
CA GLY A 46 -3.84 10.60 0.36
C GLY A 46 -2.98 10.10 1.54
N LYS A 47 -3.62 9.71 2.65
CA LYS A 47 -2.96 9.23 3.87
C LYS A 47 -3.79 8.14 4.54
N MET A 48 -3.11 7.14 5.09
CA MET A 48 -3.74 6.17 5.98
C MET A 48 -4.22 6.84 7.26
N SER A 49 -5.30 6.31 7.83
CA SER A 49 -5.70 6.59 9.20
C SER A 49 -4.52 6.36 10.15
N ASP A 50 -4.37 7.22 11.15
CA ASP A 50 -3.28 7.22 12.14
C ASP A 50 -1.93 7.83 11.68
N ASP A 51 -1.90 8.57 10.56
CA ASP A 51 -0.66 9.15 10.01
C ASP A 51 0.44 8.10 9.74
N PHE A 52 0.03 6.83 9.62
CA PHE A 52 0.92 5.68 9.52
C PHE A 52 1.82 5.75 8.28
N ALA A 53 1.21 6.11 7.14
CA ALA A 53 1.86 6.31 5.85
C ALA A 53 0.96 7.14 4.91
N ASN A 54 1.56 7.81 3.95
CA ASN A 54 0.88 8.31 2.76
C ASN A 54 0.46 7.14 1.88
N ILE A 55 -0.65 7.29 1.16
CA ILE A 55 -1.19 6.26 0.27
C ILE A 55 -1.59 6.87 -1.07
N GLU A 56 -1.23 6.20 -2.17
CA GLU A 56 -1.61 6.62 -3.52
C GLU A 56 -2.02 5.43 -4.37
N LEU A 57 -3.07 5.59 -5.17
CA LEU A 57 -3.53 4.54 -6.06
C LEU A 57 -2.58 4.48 -7.27
N LYS A 58 -1.90 3.34 -7.44
CA LYS A 58 -1.09 3.10 -8.64
C LYS A 58 -1.99 2.69 -9.80
N GLU A 59 -2.61 1.53 -9.64
CA GLU A 59 -3.47 0.93 -10.64
C GLU A 59 -4.45 -0.04 -9.98
N LYS A 60 -5.61 -0.21 -10.63
CA LYS A 60 -6.58 -1.25 -10.28
C LYS A 60 -6.30 -2.43 -11.19
N LYS A 61 -6.03 -3.58 -10.61
CA LYS A 61 -5.75 -4.79 -11.35
C LYS A 61 -6.37 -5.96 -10.60
N ASP A 62 -7.21 -6.70 -11.29
CA ASP A 62 -7.84 -7.89 -10.72
C ASP A 62 -6.77 -8.94 -10.43
N ASN A 63 -6.80 -9.49 -9.21
CA ASN A 63 -5.87 -10.53 -8.75
C ASN A 63 -4.39 -10.08 -8.65
N CYS A 64 -4.14 -8.97 -7.95
CA CYS A 64 -2.79 -8.47 -7.64
C CYS A 64 -2.02 -9.33 -6.62
N GLY A 65 -2.66 -10.34 -6.02
CA GLY A 65 -2.08 -11.15 -4.96
C GLY A 65 -3.02 -11.29 -3.78
N LYS A 66 -2.46 -11.43 -2.59
CA LYS A 66 -3.22 -11.65 -1.36
C LYS A 66 -3.11 -10.42 -0.48
N CYS A 67 -4.25 -9.81 -0.18
CA CYS A 67 -4.32 -8.78 0.84
C CYS A 67 -3.99 -9.41 2.20
N GLY A 68 -3.31 -8.69 3.10
CA GLY A 68 -2.96 -9.18 4.44
C GLY A 68 -4.18 -9.62 5.29
N CYS A 69 -5.39 -9.22 4.87
CA CYS A 69 -6.66 -9.66 5.44
C CYS A 69 -7.11 -11.05 4.95
N GLY A 70 -6.32 -11.76 4.12
CA GLY A 70 -6.61 -13.08 3.58
C GLY A 70 -7.47 -13.10 2.31
N LYS A 71 -7.91 -11.93 1.84
CA LYS A 71 -8.74 -11.78 0.62
C LYS A 71 -7.89 -11.49 -0.61
N THR A 72 -8.45 -11.73 -1.80
CA THR A 72 -7.81 -11.42 -3.07
C THR A 72 -7.61 -9.91 -3.21
N ALA A 73 -6.37 -9.48 -3.40
CA ALA A 73 -6.07 -8.09 -3.71
C ALA A 73 -6.50 -7.79 -5.15
N ASN A 74 -7.17 -6.67 -5.35
CA ASN A 74 -7.66 -6.20 -6.65
C ASN A 74 -7.21 -4.76 -6.94
N THR A 75 -6.31 -4.21 -6.12
CA THR A 75 -5.74 -2.88 -6.33
C THR A 75 -4.30 -2.84 -5.82
N LEU A 76 -3.46 -2.09 -6.54
CA LEU A 76 -2.09 -1.77 -6.14
C LEU A 76 -2.05 -0.32 -5.65
N VAL A 77 -1.54 -0.15 -4.43
CA VAL A 77 -1.36 1.16 -3.81
C VAL A 77 0.10 1.36 -3.45
N TYR A 78 0.59 2.59 -3.65
CA TYR A 78 1.86 3.03 -3.09
C TYR A 78 1.65 3.48 -1.65
N LEU A 79 2.59 3.13 -0.79
CA LEU A 79 2.68 3.53 0.61
C LEU A 79 4.07 4.10 0.86
N TRP A 80 4.17 5.26 1.51
CA TRP A 80 5.45 5.88 1.89
C TRP A 80 5.28 6.85 3.07
N ARG A 81 6.35 7.15 3.81
CA ARG A 81 6.36 8.18 4.86
C ARG A 81 7.00 9.47 4.35
#